data_AF-A0A814ZCS2-F1
#
_entry.id   AF-A0A814ZCS2-F1
#
_cell.length_a   1.000
_cell.length_b   1.000
_cell.length_c   1.000
_cell.angle_alpha   90.00
_cell.angle_beta   90.00
_cell.angle_gamma   90.00
#
_symmetry.space_group_name_H-M   'P 1'
#
loop_
_entity.id
_entity.type
_entity.pdbx_description
1 polymer ?
#
loop_
_entity_poly.entity_id
_entity_poly.type
_entity_poly.pdbx_seq_one_letter_code
_entity_poly.pdbx_strand_id
1 'polypeptide(L)'
;MVQLFEASNRLGGRIYTYRTPNGYITELGAMRLPLDQHLLLATYIKKRFGLPIKRFQHYNPNTVVYLNGITAPRSSVDLFPETFHFNVSDKEKGQVSHMKLESDCRLGIFSSSYSCS
;
A
#
# COMPACT_ATOMS: atom_id res chain seq x y z
N MET A 1 15.62 36.36 -0.05
CA MET A 1 16.63 35.36 -0.47
C MET A 1 16.37 34.07 0.28
N VAL A 2 16.41 32.93 -0.40
CA VAL A 2 16.27 31.60 0.24
C VAL A 2 17.56 30.83 0.00
N GLN A 3 18.13 30.25 1.05
CA GLN A 3 19.29 29.34 0.98
C GLN A 3 18.87 27.98 1.53
N LEU A 4 19.23 26.91 0.84
CA LEU A 4 18.93 25.52 1.22
C LEU A 4 20.25 24.76 1.38
N PHE A 5 20.44 24.15 2.55
CA PHE A 5 21.60 23.32 2.84
C PHE A 5 21.16 21.86 2.98
N GLU A 6 21.69 21.00 2.13
CA GLU A 6 21.45 19.55 2.14
C GLU A 6 22.78 18.85 2.44
N ALA A 7 22.76 17.91 3.38
CA ALA A 7 23.98 17.22 3.81
C ALA A 7 24.41 16.15 2.79
N SER A 8 23.45 15.53 2.11
CA SER A 8 23.71 14.52 1.09
C SER A 8 24.03 15.14 -0.28
N ASN A 9 24.58 14.32 -1.18
CA ASN A 9 24.86 14.74 -2.55
C ASN A 9 23.61 14.73 -3.46
N ARG A 10 22.40 14.62 -2.91
CA ARG A 10 21.17 14.45 -3.70
C ARG A 10 19.95 15.05 -2.99
N LEU A 11 19.11 15.75 -3.75
CA LEU A 11 17.81 16.19 -3.26
C LEU A 11 16.79 15.04 -3.21
N GLY A 12 15.89 15.11 -2.23
CA GLY A 12 14.70 14.24 -2.14
C GLY A 12 14.62 13.37 -0.87
N GLY A 13 15.68 13.31 -0.06
CA GLY A 13 15.68 12.56 1.20
C GLY A 13 15.26 11.10 1.01
N ARG A 14 14.18 10.68 1.70
CA ARG A 14 13.62 9.32 1.63
C ARG A 14 12.94 8.98 0.30
N ILE A 15 12.67 9.97 -0.57
CA ILE A 15 12.16 9.71 -1.92
C ILE A 15 13.38 9.44 -2.80
N TYR A 16 13.66 8.16 -3.07
CA TYR A 16 14.84 7.73 -3.81
C TYR A 16 14.50 6.70 -4.89
N THR A 17 14.85 7.04 -6.13
CA THR A 17 14.76 6.15 -7.29
C THR A 17 16.16 5.74 -7.70
N TYR A 18 16.48 4.45 -7.57
CA TYR A 18 17.74 3.89 -8.05
C TYR A 18 17.63 3.50 -9.52
N ARG A 19 18.66 3.83 -10.29
CA ARG A 19 18.75 3.53 -11.73
C ARG A 19 20.03 2.79 -11.98
N THR A 20 19.93 1.63 -12.62
CA THR A 20 21.08 0.81 -12.96
C THR A 20 21.61 1.15 -14.35
N PRO A 21 22.89 0.88 -14.65
CA PRO A 21 23.48 1.15 -15.98
C PRO A 21 22.79 0.43 -17.14
N ASN A 22 22.21 -0.75 -16.87
CA ASN A 22 21.43 -1.55 -17.82
C ASN A 22 19.96 -1.12 -17.94
N GLY A 23 19.57 0.03 -17.38
CA GLY A 23 18.27 0.65 -17.62
C GLY A 23 17.13 0.23 -16.68
N TYR A 24 17.37 -0.63 -15.69
CA TYR A 24 16.36 -0.90 -14.65
C TYR A 24 16.21 0.30 -13.72
N ILE A 25 14.96 0.50 -13.29
CA ILE A 25 14.56 1.57 -12.40
C ILE A 25 13.81 0.94 -11.24
N THR A 26 14.19 1.27 -10.01
CA THR A 26 13.52 0.80 -8.80
C THR A 26 13.35 1.94 -7.80
N GLU A 27 12.20 1.97 -7.13
CA GLU A 27 11.91 2.92 -6.06
C GLU A 27 12.35 2.31 -4.72
N LEU A 28 13.27 2.97 -4.03
CA LEU A 28 13.79 2.53 -2.72
C LEU A 28 13.12 3.26 -1.55
N GLY A 29 12.05 4.00 -1.82
CA GLY A 29 11.29 4.75 -0.82
C GLY A 29 9.81 4.81 -1.18
N ALA A 30 9.32 6.01 -1.49
CA ALA A 30 7.93 6.20 -1.88
C ALA A 30 7.60 5.51 -3.22
N MET A 31 6.78 4.46 -3.18
CA MET A 31 6.43 3.66 -4.36
C MET A 31 5.05 3.99 -4.96
N ARG A 32 4.13 4.53 -4.15
CA ARG A 32 2.73 4.76 -4.53
C ARG A 32 2.24 6.09 -4.00
N LEU A 33 1.43 6.77 -4.79
CA LEU A 33 0.92 8.11 -4.52
C LEU A 33 -0.61 8.09 -4.64
N PRO A 34 -1.38 8.19 -3.54
CA PRO A 34 -2.84 8.19 -3.56
C PRO A 34 -3.35 9.58 -4.01
N LEU A 35 -3.32 9.82 -5.31
CA LEU A 35 -3.57 11.16 -5.88
C LEU A 35 -5.01 11.65 -5.74
N ASP A 36 -5.95 10.74 -5.48
CA ASP A 36 -7.37 11.08 -5.31
C ASP A 36 -7.63 11.65 -3.91
N GLN A 37 -6.89 11.19 -2.90
CA GLN A 37 -6.95 11.70 -1.54
C GLN A 37 -5.95 12.84 -1.28
N HIS A 38 -4.73 12.76 -1.85
CA HIS A 38 -3.64 13.71 -1.57
C HIS A 38 -3.61 14.86 -2.60
N LEU A 39 -4.54 15.80 -2.48
CA LEU A 39 -4.77 16.87 -3.46
C LEU A 39 -3.59 17.81 -3.68
N LEU A 40 -2.82 18.13 -2.64
CA LEU A 40 -1.63 18.98 -2.74
C LEU A 40 -0.58 18.32 -3.63
N LEU A 41 -0.25 17.06 -3.33
CA LEU A 41 0.68 16.25 -4.10
C LEU A 41 0.20 16.10 -5.55
N ALA A 42 -1.08 15.79 -5.75
CA ALA A 42 -1.68 15.69 -7.09
C ALA A 42 -1.56 17.00 -7.88
N THR A 43 -1.73 18.14 -7.21
CA THR A 43 -1.59 19.46 -7.85
C THR A 43 -0.18 19.73 -8.33
N TYR A 44 0.84 19.44 -7.51
CA TYR A 44 2.24 19.60 -7.93
C TYR A 44 2.58 18.67 -9.10
N ILE A 45 2.25 17.38 -8.99
CA ILE A 45 2.57 16.39 -10.02
C ILE A 45 1.87 16.68 -11.34
N LYS A 46 0.54 16.89 -11.31
CA LYS A 46 -0.27 17.03 -12.53
C LYS A 46 -0.25 18.45 -13.10
N LYS A 47 -0.44 19.48 -12.26
CA LYS A 47 -0.64 20.87 -12.72
C LYS A 47 0.64 21.68 -12.76
N ARG A 48 1.56 21.50 -11.81
CA ARG A 48 2.79 22.31 -11.75
C ARG A 48 3.90 21.73 -12.61
N PHE A 49 4.13 20.42 -12.53
CA PHE A 49 5.26 19.77 -13.20
C PHE A 49 4.87 18.91 -14.41
N GLY A 50 3.57 18.58 -14.57
CA GLY A 50 3.10 17.81 -15.73
C GLY A 50 3.72 16.42 -15.85
N LEU A 51 4.04 15.77 -14.73
CA LEU A 51 4.75 14.49 -14.72
C LEU A 51 3.82 13.34 -15.17
N PRO A 52 4.35 12.35 -15.92
CA PRO A 52 3.57 11.18 -16.29
C PRO A 52 3.26 10.32 -15.06
N ILE A 53 2.06 9.77 -15.02
CA ILE A 53 1.58 8.95 -13.90
C ILE A 53 1.19 7.57 -14.44
N LYS A 54 1.56 6.53 -13.71
CA LYS A 54 1.13 5.16 -13.95
C LYS A 54 0.23 4.70 -12.80
N ARG A 55 -0.86 4.00 -13.13
CA ARG A 55 -1.74 3.40 -12.12
C ARG A 55 -0.98 2.32 -11.35
N PHE A 56 -1.04 2.38 -10.02
CA PHE A 56 -0.52 1.34 -9.15
C PHE A 56 -1.61 0.27 -8.94
N GLN A 57 -1.31 -0.99 -9.25
CA GLN A 57 -2.28 -2.09 -9.04
C GLN A 57 -2.19 -2.57 -7.59
N HIS A 58 -3.20 -2.21 -6.78
CA HIS A 58 -3.23 -2.56 -5.35
C HIS A 58 -3.69 -4.00 -5.08
N TYR A 59 -4.55 -4.55 -5.94
CA TYR A 59 -5.15 -5.87 -5.78
C TYR A 59 -4.98 -6.66 -7.07
N ASN A 60 -4.55 -7.92 -6.97
CA ASN A 60 -4.58 -8.85 -8.10
C ASN A 60 -5.10 -10.20 -7.58
N PRO A 61 -6.20 -10.73 -8.12
CA PRO A 61 -6.80 -11.99 -7.65
C PRO A 61 -5.86 -13.20 -7.81
N ASN A 62 -4.94 -13.12 -8.78
CA ASN A 62 -3.96 -14.17 -9.07
C ASN A 62 -2.70 -14.04 -8.20
N THR A 63 -2.63 -13.07 -7.29
CA THR A 63 -1.50 -12.96 -6.35
C THR A 63 -1.48 -14.18 -5.46
N VAL A 64 -0.30 -14.78 -5.30
CA VAL A 64 -0.12 -15.92 -4.43
C VAL A 64 0.03 -15.46 -2.98
N VAL A 65 -0.72 -16.08 -2.08
CA VAL A 65 -0.61 -15.91 -0.63
C VAL A 65 -0.01 -17.20 -0.05
N TYR A 66 1.03 -17.07 0.76
CA TYR A 66 1.69 -18.18 1.43
C TYR A 66 1.70 -17.97 2.95
N LEU A 67 0.91 -18.76 3.68
CA LEU A 67 0.76 -18.67 5.13
C LEU A 67 0.57 -20.08 5.69
N ASN A 68 1.11 -20.36 6.88
CA ASN A 68 1.00 -21.67 7.55
C ASN A 68 1.37 -22.87 6.67
N GLY A 69 2.35 -22.71 5.77
CA GLY A 69 2.77 -23.77 4.85
C GLY A 69 1.82 -24.01 3.66
N ILE A 70 0.75 -23.24 3.54
CA ILE A 70 -0.27 -23.37 2.50
C ILE A 70 -0.11 -22.24 1.49
N THR A 71 -0.12 -22.59 0.21
CA THR A 71 -0.06 -21.66 -0.93
C THR A 71 -1.43 -21.60 -1.59
N ALA A 72 -2.05 -20.43 -1.67
CA ALA A 72 -3.33 -20.24 -2.33
C ALA A 72 -3.38 -18.92 -3.11
N PRO A 73 -4.11 -18.86 -4.25
CA PRO A 73 -4.36 -17.59 -4.92
C PRO A 73 -5.27 -16.72 -4.06
N ARG A 74 -5.08 -15.41 -4.12
CA ARG A 74 -5.81 -14.43 -3.31
C ARG A 74 -7.33 -14.52 -3.52
N SER A 75 -7.79 -14.80 -4.74
CA SER A 75 -9.21 -15.03 -5.04
C SER A 75 -9.82 -16.18 -4.24
N SER A 76 -9.10 -17.29 -4.05
CA SER A 76 -9.57 -18.41 -3.23
C SER A 76 -9.58 -18.05 -1.75
N VAL A 77 -8.59 -17.30 -1.27
CA VAL A 77 -8.54 -16.83 0.12
C VAL A 77 -9.70 -15.89 0.44
N ASP A 78 -10.07 -15.02 -0.49
CA ASP A 78 -11.18 -14.08 -0.31
C ASP A 78 -12.55 -14.81 -0.26
N LEU A 79 -12.67 -16.00 -0.85
CA LEU A 79 -13.87 -16.84 -0.82
C LEU A 79 -13.89 -17.81 0.38
N PHE A 80 -12.72 -18.32 0.77
CA PHE A 80 -12.54 -19.36 1.79
C PHE A 80 -11.47 -18.89 2.82
N PRO A 81 -11.80 -17.94 3.71
CA PRO A 81 -10.84 -17.38 4.66
C PRO A 81 -10.26 -18.40 5.66
N GLU A 82 -10.94 -19.53 5.86
CA GLU A 82 -10.50 -20.67 6.67
C GLU A 82 -9.31 -21.44 6.08
N THR A 83 -8.92 -21.18 4.81
CA THR A 83 -7.84 -21.87 4.09
C THR A 83 -6.53 -21.99 4.87
N PHE A 84 -6.23 -21.02 5.74
CA PHE A 84 -4.96 -20.98 6.49
C PHE A 84 -5.04 -21.53 7.92
N HIS A 85 -6.19 -22.06 8.34
CA HIS A 85 -6.39 -22.69 9.65
C HIS A 85 -5.97 -21.82 10.85
N PHE A 86 -6.24 -20.50 10.78
CA PHE A 86 -6.04 -19.62 11.93
C PHE A 86 -6.99 -20.01 13.06
N ASN A 87 -6.48 -20.04 14.30
CA ASN A 87 -7.30 -20.24 15.48
C ASN A 87 -8.04 -18.93 15.81
N VAL A 88 -9.25 -18.78 15.27
CA VAL A 88 -10.11 -17.61 15.44
C VAL A 88 -11.32 -17.94 16.31
N SER A 89 -11.89 -16.93 16.97
CA SER A 89 -13.11 -17.11 17.75
C SER A 89 -14.30 -17.47 16.86
N ASP A 90 -15.36 -18.05 17.44
CA ASP A 90 -16.57 -18.38 16.68
C ASP A 90 -17.21 -17.17 15.98
N LYS A 91 -17.02 -15.97 16.54
CA LYS A 91 -17.51 -14.72 15.95
C LYS A 91 -16.74 -14.28 14.71
N GLU A 92 -15.51 -14.76 14.53
CA GLU A 92 -14.59 -14.35 13.47
C GLU A 92 -14.46 -15.39 12.34
N LYS A 93 -14.99 -16.60 12.56
CA LYS A 93 -15.03 -17.66 11.56
C LYS A 93 -15.73 -17.17 10.28
N GLY A 94 -15.14 -17.47 9.13
CA GLY A 94 -15.68 -17.09 7.82
C GLY A 94 -15.51 -15.61 7.46
N GLN A 95 -14.89 -14.79 8.31
CA GLN A 95 -14.62 -13.40 7.98
C GLN A 95 -13.26 -13.23 7.32
N VAL A 96 -13.24 -12.55 6.18
CA VAL A 96 -11.99 -12.11 5.56
C VAL A 96 -11.40 -10.94 6.37
N SER A 97 -10.07 -10.92 6.47
CA SER A 97 -9.35 -9.98 7.34
C SER A 97 -9.68 -8.51 7.09
N HIS A 98 -9.83 -8.10 5.81
CA HIS A 98 -10.15 -6.71 5.49
C HIS A 98 -11.57 -6.31 5.92
N MET A 99 -12.57 -7.20 5.77
CA MET A 99 -13.94 -6.93 6.21
C MET A 99 -14.03 -6.84 7.73
N LYS A 100 -13.29 -7.71 8.45
CA LYS A 100 -13.20 -7.65 9.91
C LYS A 100 -12.61 -6.32 10.36
N LEU A 101 -11.46 -5.93 9.79
CA LEU A 101 -10.80 -4.64 10.07
C LEU A 101 -11.73 -3.45 9.81
N GLU A 102 -12.46 -3.43 8.69
CA GLU A 102 -13.42 -2.36 8.41
C GLU A 102 -14.58 -2.33 9.41
N SER A 103 -15.12 -3.51 9.77
CA SER A 103 -16.19 -3.60 10.76
C SER A 103 -15.75 -3.14 12.15
N ASP A 104 -14.56 -3.53 12.60
CA ASP A 104 -14.01 -3.16 13.91
C ASP A 104 -13.66 -1.67 13.96
N CYS A 105 -13.16 -1.12 12.86
CA CYS A 105 -12.96 0.31 12.68
C CYS A 105 -14.28 1.09 12.76
N ARG A 106 -15.36 0.64 12.10
CA ARG A 106 -16.69 1.28 12.18
C ARG A 106 -17.31 1.19 13.57
N LEU A 107 -17.01 0.12 14.30
CA LEU A 107 -17.47 -0.09 15.68
C LEU A 107 -16.63 0.65 16.72
N GLY A 108 -15.59 1.39 16.31
CA GLY A 108 -14.74 2.17 17.20
C GLY A 108 -13.87 1.33 18.14
N ILE A 109 -13.65 0.05 17.81
CA ILE A 109 -12.90 -0.90 18.64
C ILE A 109 -11.38 -0.61 18.56
N PHE A 110 -10.92 0.01 17.47
CA PHE A 110 -9.52 0.44 17.29
C PHE A 110 -9.34 1.95 17.53
N SER A 111 -8.50 2.33 18.49
CA SER A 111 -8.08 3.71 18.71
C SER A 111 -6.89 4.11 17.80
N SER A 112 -7.17 5.01 16.86
CA SER A 112 -6.29 6.11 16.39
C SER A 112 -4.96 5.85 15.65
N SER A 113 -4.89 4.98 14.64
CA SER A 113 -3.75 5.07 13.70
C SER A 113 -4.00 4.66 12.25
N TYR A 114 -5.19 4.19 11.90
CA TYR A 114 -5.54 3.84 10.53
C TYR A 114 -6.78 4.61 10.13
N SER A 115 -6.66 5.47 9.12
CA SER A 115 -7.85 6.04 8.45
C SER A 115 -8.62 4.87 7.86
N CYS A 116 -9.89 4.73 8.23
CA CYS A 116 -10.82 3.90 7.49
C CYS A 116 -10.79 4.37 6.04
N SER A 117 -10.53 3.46 5.10
CA SER A 117 -10.58 3.72 3.66
C SER A 117 -12.00 3.94 3.17
#